data_AF-A0A2D3VIL2-F1
#
_entry.id   AF-A0A2D3VIL2-F1
#
_cell.length_a   1.000
_cell.length_b   1.000
_cell.length_c   1.000
_cell.angle_alpha   90.00
_cell.angle_beta   90.00
_cell.angle_gamma   90.00
#
_symmetry.space_group_name_H-M   'P 1'
#
loop_
_entity.id
_entity.type
_entity.pdbx_description
1 polymer ?
#
loop_
_entity_poly.entity_id
_entity_poly.type
_entity_poly.pdbx_seq_one_letter_code
_entity_poly.pdbx_strand_id
1 'polypeptide(L)'
;MHTAFTMLELVFVIVVIGILAAAIIPNTKTNPVQEAAIQLISHIRYTQHLAMMDDKYNAADSNWYKGRWQIVFSTSDYTNNVPAYTIFSDASTYTGDVSESEVAKNPQNINQIMTGGYGNAASIDIRNNGFKGMEKLNLGLSYGITSVTLSAGCSGGSRISFDYMGRPLKGDHSTMSGPYAAGTQRLITSNCLITLTNETENAIITIRPETGYTSVTF
;
A
#
# COMPACT_ATOMS: atom_id res chain seq x y z
N MET A 1 39.01 45.96 -27.88
CA MET A 1 39.89 44.86 -27.41
C MET A 1 39.01 43.88 -26.68
N HIS A 2 38.79 42.68 -27.25
CA HIS A 2 38.16 41.60 -26.49
C HIS A 2 39.22 40.98 -25.58
N THR A 3 39.04 41.10 -24.27
CA THR A 3 39.84 40.38 -23.28
C THR A 3 39.50 38.90 -23.39
N ALA A 4 40.47 38.11 -23.82
CA ALA A 4 40.34 36.66 -23.85
C ALA A 4 40.40 36.13 -22.42
N PHE A 5 39.43 35.30 -22.08
CA PHE A 5 39.35 34.63 -20.79
C PHE A 5 40.48 33.62 -20.66
N THR A 6 41.22 33.63 -19.55
CA THR A 6 42.34 32.70 -19.37
C THR A 6 41.84 31.32 -18.93
N MET A 7 42.55 30.26 -19.32
CA MET A 7 42.23 28.89 -18.91
C MET A 7 42.21 28.73 -17.38
N LEU A 8 43.02 29.50 -16.65
CA LEU A 8 43.08 29.47 -15.20
C LEU A 8 41.87 30.16 -14.55
N GLU A 9 41.39 31.28 -15.08
CA GLU A 9 40.13 31.90 -14.64
C GLU A 9 38.93 30.98 -14.83
N LEU A 10 38.92 30.18 -15.91
CA LEU A 10 37.88 29.17 -16.15
C LEU A 10 37.84 28.11 -15.05
N VAL A 11 38.99 27.61 -14.64
CA VAL A 11 39.07 26.64 -13.56
C VAL A 11 38.56 27.24 -12.25
N PHE A 12 38.96 28.47 -11.91
CA PHE A 12 38.47 29.15 -10.71
C PHE A 12 36.96 29.36 -10.73
N VAL A 13 36.40 29.80 -11.85
CA VAL A 13 34.96 30.00 -11.99
C VAL A 13 34.18 28.70 -11.81
N ILE A 14 34.63 27.59 -12.41
CA ILE A 14 33.97 26.29 -12.27
C ILE A 14 34.01 25.81 -10.82
N VAL A 15 35.16 25.94 -10.14
CA VAL A 15 35.31 25.54 -8.73
C VAL A 15 34.39 26.38 -7.83
N VAL A 16 34.37 27.70 -8.03
CA VAL A 16 33.54 28.61 -7.22
C VAL A 16 32.05 28.34 -7.45
N ILE A 17 31.62 28.15 -8.70
CA ILE A 17 30.22 27.80 -9.02
C ILE A 17 29.87 26.42 -8.43
N GLY A 18 30.78 25.45 -8.46
CA GLY A 18 30.57 24.13 -7.86
C GLY A 18 30.35 24.19 -6.35
N ILE A 19 31.14 24.99 -5.63
CA ILE A 19 30.98 25.19 -4.18
C ILE A 19 29.69 25.93 -3.87
N LEU A 20 29.38 27.00 -4.60
CA LEU A 20 28.15 27.77 -4.41
C LEU A 20 26.91 26.92 -4.71
N ALA A 21 26.93 26.12 -5.77
CA ALA A 21 25.84 25.21 -6.09
C ALA A 21 25.62 24.20 -4.96
N ALA A 22 26.68 23.56 -4.44
CA ALA A 22 26.56 22.60 -3.34
C ALA A 22 26.03 23.25 -2.04
N ALA A 23 26.38 24.50 -1.75
CA ALA A 23 25.93 25.23 -0.58
C ALA A 23 24.47 25.73 -0.68
N ILE A 24 23.97 25.94 -1.90
CA ILE A 24 22.63 26.49 -2.16
C ILE A 24 21.59 25.38 -2.36
N ILE A 25 21.99 24.12 -2.62
CA ILE A 25 21.05 23.00 -2.74
C ILE A 25 20.22 22.89 -1.45
N PRO A 26 18.90 23.13 -1.52
CA PRO A 26 18.04 22.98 -0.35
C PRO A 26 18.05 21.51 0.09
N ASN A 27 18.32 21.27 1.37
CA ASN A 27 18.10 19.95 1.95
C ASN A 27 16.59 19.72 2.07
N THR A 28 15.98 19.09 1.07
CA THR A 28 14.57 18.68 1.13
C THR A 28 14.45 17.57 2.16
N LYS A 29 14.18 17.92 3.41
CA LYS A 29 13.76 16.94 4.42
C LYS A 29 12.42 16.37 3.97
N THR A 30 12.43 15.13 3.51
CA THR A 30 11.20 14.40 3.26
C THR A 30 10.62 13.94 4.60
N ASN A 31 9.28 13.86 4.68
CA ASN A 31 8.60 13.26 5.81
C ASN A 31 8.22 11.81 5.42
N PRO A 32 8.91 10.78 5.94
CA PRO A 32 8.66 9.39 5.54
C PRO A 32 7.23 8.92 5.86
N VAL A 33 6.60 9.42 6.93
CA VAL A 33 5.23 9.06 7.28
C VAL A 33 4.25 9.63 6.26
N GLN A 34 4.47 10.87 5.84
CA GLN A 34 3.69 11.48 4.78
C GLN A 34 3.85 10.74 3.45
N GLU A 35 5.07 10.36 3.06
CA GLU A 35 5.31 9.57 1.85
C GLU A 35 4.61 8.21 1.90
N ALA A 36 4.74 7.49 3.02
CA ALA A 36 4.07 6.22 3.25
C ALA A 36 2.54 6.36 3.12
N ALA A 37 1.97 7.41 3.71
CA ALA A 37 0.54 7.67 3.66
C ALA A 37 0.05 7.97 2.24
N ILE A 38 0.75 8.83 1.49
CA ILE A 38 0.40 9.15 0.11
C ILE A 38 0.49 7.91 -0.78
N GLN A 39 1.54 7.10 -0.62
CA GLN A 39 1.65 5.82 -1.33
C GLN A 39 0.47 4.90 -1.01
N LEU A 40 0.17 4.71 0.29
CA LEU A 40 -0.90 3.81 0.71
C LEU A 40 -2.27 4.26 0.19
N ILE A 41 -2.56 5.56 0.16
CA ILE A 41 -3.79 6.10 -0.44
C ILE A 41 -3.89 5.72 -1.92
N SER A 42 -2.79 5.88 -2.67
CA SER A 42 -2.74 5.50 -4.09
C SER A 42 -3.08 4.02 -4.26
N HIS A 43 -2.52 3.16 -3.41
CA HIS A 43 -2.75 1.73 -3.45
C HIS A 43 -4.15 1.31 -2.98
N ILE A 44 -4.74 1.98 -1.99
CA ILE A 44 -6.15 1.78 -1.62
C ILE A 44 -7.06 2.12 -2.81
N ARG A 45 -6.81 3.23 -3.51
CA ARG A 45 -7.56 3.61 -4.71
C ARG A 45 -7.34 2.60 -5.85
N TYR A 46 -6.13 2.06 -5.98
CA TYR A 46 -5.87 0.99 -6.93
C TYR A 46 -6.65 -0.29 -6.60
N THR A 47 -6.69 -0.72 -5.33
CA THR A 47 -7.52 -1.85 -4.90
C THR A 47 -9.01 -1.61 -5.18
N GLN A 48 -9.50 -0.40 -4.91
CA GLN A 48 -10.87 -0.02 -5.25
C GLN A 48 -11.12 -0.09 -6.76
N HIS A 49 -10.18 0.41 -7.57
CA HIS A 49 -10.26 0.35 -9.02
C HIS A 49 -10.30 -1.10 -9.53
N LEU A 50 -9.45 -1.98 -9.00
CA LEU A 50 -9.49 -3.41 -9.33
C LEU A 50 -10.85 -4.03 -9.01
N ALA A 51 -11.45 -3.72 -7.86
CA ALA A 51 -12.78 -4.22 -7.51
C ALA A 51 -13.90 -3.75 -8.46
N MET A 52 -13.80 -2.53 -9.00
CA MET A 52 -14.78 -1.99 -9.95
C MET A 52 -14.59 -2.53 -11.37
N MET A 53 -13.35 -2.82 -11.77
CA MET A 53 -13.03 -3.31 -13.12
C MET A 53 -13.15 -4.83 -13.26
N ASP A 54 -12.88 -5.56 -12.18
CA ASP A 54 -12.88 -7.03 -12.12
C ASP A 54 -13.87 -7.46 -11.03
N ASP A 55 -15.16 -7.32 -11.36
CA ASP A 55 -16.24 -7.79 -10.51
C ASP A 55 -16.19 -9.31 -10.39
N LYS A 56 -16.13 -9.79 -9.16
CA LYS A 56 -16.00 -11.21 -8.83
C LYS A 56 -17.31 -11.96 -8.90
N TYR A 57 -18.44 -11.29 -9.17
CA TYR A 57 -19.73 -11.95 -9.27
C TYR A 57 -19.70 -13.14 -10.25
N ASN A 58 -20.08 -14.31 -9.74
CA ASN A 58 -20.23 -15.52 -10.54
C ASN A 58 -21.46 -16.30 -10.06
N ALA A 59 -22.47 -16.44 -10.92
CA ALA A 59 -23.69 -17.16 -10.59
C ALA A 59 -23.48 -18.67 -10.36
N ALA A 60 -22.42 -19.25 -10.92
CA ALA A 60 -22.08 -20.66 -10.73
C ALA A 60 -21.30 -20.93 -9.43
N ASP A 61 -20.82 -19.87 -8.76
CA ASP A 61 -20.03 -19.99 -7.53
C ASP A 61 -20.73 -19.31 -6.36
N SER A 62 -21.28 -20.11 -5.44
CA SER A 62 -21.94 -19.60 -4.24
C SER A 62 -21.05 -18.79 -3.29
N ASN A 63 -19.72 -18.84 -3.45
CA ASN A 63 -18.73 -18.18 -2.59
C ASN A 63 -17.98 -17.03 -3.28
N TRP A 64 -18.41 -16.62 -4.48
CA TRP A 64 -17.75 -15.59 -5.30
C TRP A 64 -17.34 -14.31 -4.52
N TYR A 65 -18.15 -13.92 -3.52
CA TYR A 65 -17.94 -12.71 -2.74
C TYR A 65 -16.72 -12.76 -1.83
N LYS A 66 -16.18 -13.96 -1.58
CA LYS A 66 -14.96 -14.16 -0.80
C LYS A 66 -13.72 -13.71 -1.56
N GLY A 67 -13.77 -13.75 -2.90
CA GLY A 67 -12.66 -13.37 -3.76
C GLY A 67 -12.55 -11.88 -4.09
N ARG A 68 -13.32 -11.00 -3.46
CA ARG A 68 -13.24 -9.55 -3.70
C ARG A 68 -11.81 -9.04 -3.50
N TRP A 69 -11.40 -8.11 -4.38
CA TRP A 69 -10.12 -7.43 -4.26
C TRP A 69 -9.97 -6.75 -2.90
N GLN A 70 -8.86 -7.03 -2.24
CA GLN A 70 -8.59 -6.60 -0.88
C GLN A 70 -7.14 -6.19 -0.70
N ILE A 71 -6.93 -5.29 0.24
CA ILE A 71 -5.63 -4.91 0.79
C ILE A 71 -5.56 -5.45 2.22
N VAL A 72 -4.55 -6.28 2.49
CA VAL A 72 -4.28 -6.83 3.82
C VAL A 72 -3.02 -6.20 4.39
N PHE A 73 -3.10 -5.76 5.65
CA PHE A 73 -1.97 -5.32 6.45
C PHE A 73 -1.47 -6.49 7.29
N SER A 74 -0.16 -6.70 7.32
CA SER A 74 0.46 -7.82 8.03
C SER A 74 1.77 -7.40 8.68
N THR A 75 2.02 -7.95 9.86
CA THR A 75 3.30 -7.92 10.55
C THR A 75 3.61 -9.35 10.95
N SER A 76 4.62 -9.94 10.31
CA SER A 76 5.02 -11.33 10.55
C SER A 76 6.50 -11.51 10.24
N ASP A 77 7.02 -12.70 10.49
CA ASP A 77 8.36 -13.07 10.07
C ASP A 77 8.60 -12.81 8.57
N TYR A 78 7.60 -13.04 7.71
CA TYR A 78 7.67 -12.85 6.25
C TYR A 78 7.68 -11.38 5.80
N THR A 79 7.42 -10.45 6.73
CA THR A 79 7.55 -9.00 6.53
C THR A 79 8.75 -8.42 7.29
N ASN A 80 9.65 -9.29 7.78
CA ASN A 80 10.75 -8.93 8.69
C ASN A 80 10.28 -8.31 10.01
N ASN A 81 9.15 -8.79 10.55
CA ASN A 81 8.53 -8.35 11.80
C ASN A 81 8.18 -6.86 11.86
N VAL A 82 7.98 -6.23 10.70
CA VAL A 82 7.54 -4.84 10.58
C VAL A 82 6.30 -4.72 9.69
N PRO A 83 5.52 -3.64 9.80
CA PRO A 83 4.28 -3.50 9.05
C PRO A 83 4.49 -3.47 7.54
N ALA A 84 3.73 -4.29 6.82
CA ALA A 84 3.64 -4.30 5.37
C ALA A 84 2.19 -4.48 4.92
N TYR A 85 1.94 -4.37 3.62
CA TYR A 85 0.64 -4.72 3.04
C TYR A 85 0.76 -5.44 1.71
N THR A 86 -0.31 -6.16 1.37
CA THR A 86 -0.44 -6.94 0.13
C THR A 86 -1.81 -6.73 -0.48
N ILE A 87 -1.87 -6.57 -1.81
CA ILE A 87 -3.11 -6.41 -2.58
C ILE A 87 -3.37 -7.69 -3.36
N PHE A 88 -4.51 -8.34 -3.12
CA PHE A 88 -4.83 -9.64 -3.73
C PHE A 88 -6.33 -9.86 -3.90
N SER A 89 -6.68 -10.87 -4.68
CA SER A 89 -8.02 -11.41 -4.85
C SER A 89 -7.96 -12.90 -4.59
N ASP A 90 -8.53 -13.35 -3.47
CA ASP A 90 -8.55 -14.76 -3.06
C ASP A 90 -9.34 -15.60 -4.07
N ALA A 91 -8.76 -16.66 -4.60
CA ALA A 91 -9.32 -17.42 -5.72
C ALA A 91 -9.25 -18.93 -5.49
N SER A 92 -10.03 -19.68 -6.28
CA SER A 92 -10.12 -21.15 -6.27
C SER A 92 -10.76 -21.77 -5.02
N THR A 93 -10.21 -21.51 -3.83
CA THR A 93 -10.65 -22.16 -2.57
C THR A 93 -11.01 -21.18 -1.46
N TYR A 94 -10.78 -19.87 -1.67
CA TYR A 94 -11.17 -18.82 -0.73
C TYR A 94 -10.60 -19.02 0.69
N THR A 95 -9.30 -19.32 0.75
CA THR A 95 -8.62 -19.71 2.00
C THR A 95 -8.46 -18.55 2.98
N GLY A 96 -8.55 -17.33 2.48
CA GLY A 96 -8.20 -16.10 3.17
C GLY A 96 -6.71 -15.79 3.11
N ASP A 97 -5.84 -16.74 2.71
CA ASP A 97 -4.41 -16.55 2.64
C ASP A 97 -3.93 -16.21 1.24
N VAL A 98 -2.87 -15.40 1.16
CA VAL A 98 -2.32 -14.94 -0.11
C VAL A 98 -1.43 -16.01 -0.75
N SER A 99 -1.73 -16.35 -1.99
CA SER A 99 -0.79 -17.05 -2.90
C SER A 99 -0.25 -16.11 -3.98
N GLU A 100 0.92 -16.44 -4.56
CA GLU A 100 1.57 -15.62 -5.60
C GLU A 100 0.63 -15.31 -6.79
N SER A 101 -0.18 -16.28 -7.20
CA SER A 101 -1.10 -16.14 -8.33
C SER A 101 -2.26 -15.18 -8.08
N GLU A 102 -2.55 -14.86 -6.82
CA GLU A 102 -3.68 -14.01 -6.42
C GLU A 102 -3.27 -12.55 -6.20
N VAL A 103 -1.97 -12.29 -6.05
CA VAL A 103 -1.45 -10.95 -5.83
C VAL A 103 -1.61 -10.10 -7.09
N ALA A 104 -2.09 -8.87 -6.93
CA ALA A 104 -2.20 -7.92 -8.02
C ALA A 104 -0.82 -7.68 -8.68
N LYS A 105 -0.80 -7.52 -10.00
CA LYS A 105 0.41 -7.08 -10.71
C LYS A 105 0.70 -5.63 -10.37
N ASN A 106 1.99 -5.28 -10.32
CA ASN A 106 2.40 -3.89 -10.15
C ASN A 106 2.22 -3.14 -11.49
N PRO A 107 1.35 -2.11 -11.56
CA PRO A 107 1.09 -1.38 -12.80
C PRO A 107 2.30 -0.55 -13.27
N GLN A 108 3.27 -0.27 -12.40
CA GLN A 108 4.48 0.49 -12.72
C GLN A 108 5.65 -0.40 -13.16
N ASN A 109 5.61 -1.69 -12.81
CA ASN A 109 6.66 -2.65 -13.13
C ASN A 109 6.07 -4.06 -13.29
N ILE A 110 5.98 -4.52 -14.53
CA ILE A 110 5.36 -5.81 -14.88
C ILE A 110 6.04 -7.02 -14.24
N ASN A 111 7.32 -6.90 -13.85
CA ASN A 111 8.08 -7.97 -13.21
C ASN A 111 7.81 -8.05 -11.70
N GLN A 112 7.03 -7.13 -11.14
CA GLN A 112 6.70 -7.08 -9.71
C GLN A 112 5.22 -7.36 -9.44
N ILE A 113 4.96 -7.85 -8.24
CA ILE A 113 3.62 -8.04 -7.68
C ILE A 113 3.42 -7.13 -6.46
N MET A 114 2.16 -6.81 -6.15
CA MET A 114 1.78 -5.85 -5.11
C MET A 114 1.79 -6.46 -3.70
N THR A 115 2.98 -6.80 -3.22
CA THR A 115 3.21 -7.27 -1.84
C THR A 115 4.49 -6.66 -1.26
N GLY A 116 4.46 -6.32 0.03
CA GLY A 116 5.63 -6.00 0.85
C GLY A 116 6.11 -7.17 1.72
N GLY A 117 5.61 -8.37 1.46
CA GLY A 117 5.76 -9.55 2.30
C GLY A 117 4.40 -10.02 2.85
N TYR A 118 4.16 -11.33 2.90
CA TYR A 118 2.97 -11.91 3.53
C TYR A 118 3.17 -13.33 4.06
N GLY A 119 3.69 -14.24 3.22
CA GLY A 119 3.72 -15.68 3.46
C GLY A 119 5.07 -16.32 3.15
N ASN A 120 5.16 -17.65 3.34
CA ASN A 120 6.41 -18.40 3.23
C ASN A 120 6.87 -18.70 1.79
N ALA A 121 6.04 -18.47 0.78
CA ALA A 121 6.43 -18.67 -0.60
C ALA A 121 7.51 -17.64 -1.00
N ALA A 122 8.57 -18.10 -1.67
CA ALA A 122 9.75 -17.29 -1.96
C ALA A 122 9.43 -15.95 -2.66
N SER A 123 8.42 -15.91 -3.52
CA SER A 123 7.99 -14.71 -4.25
C SER A 123 7.31 -13.65 -3.38
N ILE A 124 6.81 -14.01 -2.19
CA ILE A 124 6.05 -13.14 -1.28
C ILE A 124 6.64 -13.10 0.16
N ASP A 125 7.85 -13.64 0.37
CA ASP A 125 8.63 -13.48 1.60
C ASP A 125 9.74 -12.46 1.35
N ILE A 126 9.70 -11.29 2.02
CA ILE A 126 10.67 -10.21 1.77
C ILE A 126 12.11 -10.59 2.12
N ARG A 127 12.31 -11.63 2.94
CA ARG A 127 13.65 -12.08 3.36
C ARG A 127 14.28 -13.03 2.34
N ASN A 128 13.51 -13.47 1.34
CA ASN A 128 13.94 -14.47 0.38
C ASN A 128 14.53 -13.79 -0.87
N ASN A 129 15.64 -14.32 -1.39
CA ASN A 129 16.26 -13.81 -2.63
C ASN A 129 15.35 -13.93 -3.86
N GLY A 130 14.33 -14.80 -3.82
CA GLY A 130 13.31 -14.97 -4.86
C GLY A 130 12.14 -14.00 -4.75
N PHE A 131 12.17 -13.03 -3.83
CA PHE A 131 11.10 -12.07 -3.63
C PHE A 131 10.78 -11.30 -4.92
N LYS A 132 9.50 -11.28 -5.31
CA LYS A 132 9.00 -10.58 -6.51
C LYS A 132 8.14 -9.37 -6.15
N GLY A 133 7.98 -9.08 -4.86
CA GLY A 133 7.17 -7.97 -4.40
C GLY A 133 7.81 -6.61 -4.63
N MET A 134 7.05 -5.57 -4.30
CA MET A 134 7.53 -4.20 -4.30
C MET A 134 7.94 -3.84 -2.87
N GLU A 135 9.25 -3.74 -2.60
CA GLU A 135 9.78 -3.49 -1.25
C GLU A 135 9.16 -2.28 -0.56
N LYS A 136 8.79 -1.24 -1.32
CA LYS A 136 8.09 -0.05 -0.80
C LYS A 136 6.74 -0.34 -0.13
N LEU A 137 6.13 -1.50 -0.35
CA LEU A 137 4.91 -1.93 0.35
C LEU A 137 5.23 -2.45 1.76
N ASN A 138 6.49 -2.72 2.08
CA ASN A 138 6.96 -2.92 3.44
C ASN A 138 7.21 -1.54 4.08
N LEU A 139 6.19 -1.07 4.80
CA LEU A 139 6.15 0.28 5.35
C LEU A 139 7.21 0.50 6.43
N GLY A 140 7.51 -0.52 7.21
CA GLY A 140 8.54 -0.45 8.24
C GLY A 140 9.94 -0.32 7.66
N LEU A 141 10.30 -1.18 6.69
CA LEU A 141 11.63 -1.12 6.07
C LEU A 141 11.83 0.13 5.23
N SER A 142 10.80 0.56 4.50
CA SER A 142 10.93 1.65 3.52
C SER A 142 10.76 3.05 4.11
N TYR A 143 9.97 3.18 5.19
CA TYR A 143 9.57 4.48 5.74
C TYR A 143 9.71 4.58 7.26
N GLY A 144 10.17 3.54 7.94
CA GLY A 144 10.30 3.53 9.39
C GLY A 144 8.95 3.51 10.13
N ILE A 145 7.87 3.06 9.48
CA ILE A 145 6.57 2.91 10.14
C ILE A 145 6.64 1.76 11.14
N THR A 146 6.35 2.05 12.40
CA THR A 146 6.39 1.09 13.51
C THR A 146 5.04 0.43 13.74
N SER A 147 3.94 1.09 13.39
CA SER A 147 2.60 0.50 13.51
C SER A 147 1.62 1.01 12.46
N VAL A 148 0.68 0.13 12.10
CA VAL A 148 -0.50 0.42 11.27
C VAL A 148 -1.72 -0.01 12.05
N THR A 149 -2.58 0.94 12.41
CA THR A 149 -3.78 0.68 13.24
C THR A 149 -5.05 1.00 12.47
N LEU A 150 -5.96 0.03 12.37
CA LEU A 150 -7.30 0.22 11.83
C LEU A 150 -8.28 0.47 12.98
N SER A 151 -9.05 1.55 12.90
CA SER A 151 -10.00 1.96 13.94
C SER A 151 -11.33 2.49 13.36
N ALA A 152 -12.25 2.87 14.26
CA ALA A 152 -13.61 3.27 13.93
C ALA A 152 -14.35 2.23 13.06
N GLY A 153 -14.85 2.59 11.87
CA GLY A 153 -15.64 1.70 11.02
C GLY A 153 -14.96 0.38 10.65
N CYS A 154 -13.62 0.34 10.65
CA CYS A 154 -12.81 -0.83 10.34
C CYS A 154 -12.02 -1.40 11.54
N SER A 155 -12.40 -1.05 12.77
CA SER A 155 -11.74 -1.56 13.98
C SER A 155 -11.70 -3.09 14.05
N GLY A 156 -10.62 -3.64 14.61
CA GLY A 156 -10.45 -5.08 14.86
C GLY A 156 -10.19 -5.92 13.61
N GLY A 157 -9.96 -5.28 12.46
CA GLY A 157 -9.56 -5.94 11.22
C GLY A 157 -8.16 -5.56 10.79
N SER A 158 -7.62 -6.33 9.84
CA SER A 158 -6.36 -6.06 9.14
C SER A 158 -6.56 -5.93 7.63
N ARG A 159 -7.81 -5.92 7.17
CA ARG A 159 -8.17 -6.01 5.76
C ARG A 159 -9.22 -4.99 5.40
N ILE A 160 -9.01 -4.33 4.27
CA ILE A 160 -10.01 -3.51 3.59
C ILE A 160 -10.22 -4.10 2.21
N SER A 161 -11.45 -4.23 1.78
CA SER A 161 -11.82 -4.69 0.46
C SER A 161 -12.90 -3.80 -0.12
N PHE A 162 -13.19 -3.96 -1.40
CA PHE A 162 -14.22 -3.18 -2.09
C PHE A 162 -15.14 -4.12 -2.87
N ASP A 163 -16.41 -3.74 -3.00
CA ASP A 163 -17.31 -4.35 -3.97
C ASP A 163 -17.25 -3.62 -5.32
N TYR A 164 -18.01 -4.12 -6.30
CA TYR A 164 -18.05 -3.58 -7.67
C TYR A 164 -18.58 -2.13 -7.76
N MET A 165 -19.19 -1.60 -6.70
CA MET A 165 -19.62 -0.20 -6.60
C MET A 165 -18.57 0.68 -5.90
N GLY A 166 -17.45 0.10 -5.46
CA GLY A 166 -16.41 0.80 -4.70
C GLY A 166 -16.76 1.00 -3.22
N ARG A 167 -17.78 0.30 -2.69
CA ARG A 167 -18.11 0.39 -1.26
C ARG A 167 -17.08 -0.38 -0.43
N PRO A 168 -16.55 0.20 0.66
CA PRO A 168 -15.53 -0.47 1.46
C PRO A 168 -16.14 -1.52 2.39
N LEU A 169 -15.44 -2.65 2.52
CA LEU A 169 -15.73 -3.72 3.48
C LEU A 169 -14.48 -4.03 4.32
N LYS A 170 -14.66 -4.70 5.46
CA LYS A 170 -13.58 -5.04 6.41
C LYS A 170 -13.40 -6.53 6.68
N GLY A 171 -12.21 -6.90 7.15
CA GLY A 171 -11.94 -8.23 7.72
C GLY A 171 -11.80 -9.35 6.68
N ASP A 172 -11.45 -10.55 7.14
CA ASP A 172 -11.17 -11.72 6.29
C ASP A 172 -12.42 -12.39 5.66
N HIS A 173 -12.65 -12.15 4.37
CA HIS A 173 -13.83 -12.64 3.67
C HIS A 173 -13.95 -14.18 3.58
N SER A 174 -12.89 -14.95 3.84
CA SER A 174 -12.94 -16.43 3.84
C SER A 174 -14.04 -16.99 4.74
N THR A 175 -14.32 -16.29 5.85
CA THR A 175 -15.32 -16.67 6.87
C THR A 175 -16.71 -16.08 6.63
N MET A 176 -16.94 -15.37 5.52
CA MET A 176 -18.29 -14.89 5.16
C MET A 176 -19.20 -16.05 4.74
N SER A 177 -20.50 -15.90 5.03
CA SER A 177 -21.56 -16.85 4.66
C SER A 177 -22.51 -16.32 3.57
N GLY A 178 -22.32 -15.07 3.15
CA GLY A 178 -23.05 -14.46 2.05
C GLY A 178 -22.50 -13.07 1.72
N PRO A 179 -22.77 -12.54 0.51
CA PRO A 179 -22.18 -11.28 0.03
C PRO A 179 -22.57 -10.06 0.87
N TYR A 180 -23.79 -10.07 1.42
CA TYR A 180 -24.41 -9.04 2.26
C TYR A 180 -25.37 -9.66 3.30
N ALA A 181 -25.09 -10.88 3.76
CA ALA A 181 -25.95 -11.57 4.71
C ALA A 181 -25.87 -10.90 6.10
N ALA A 182 -27.01 -10.79 6.79
CA ALA A 182 -27.04 -10.24 8.14
C ALA A 182 -26.09 -11.00 9.08
N GLY A 183 -25.34 -10.28 9.91
CA GLY A 183 -24.33 -10.85 10.81
C GLY A 183 -22.96 -11.15 10.17
N THR A 184 -22.88 -11.23 8.84
CA THR A 184 -21.60 -11.32 8.10
C THR A 184 -21.43 -10.19 7.08
N GLN A 185 -22.36 -9.23 7.02
CA GLN A 185 -22.22 -8.03 6.19
C GLN A 185 -21.01 -7.24 6.69
N ARG A 186 -19.99 -7.17 5.84
CA ARG A 186 -18.70 -6.55 6.20
C ARG A 186 -18.58 -5.10 5.77
N LEU A 187 -19.68 -4.55 5.26
CA LEU A 187 -19.78 -3.17 4.84
C LEU A 187 -19.34 -2.25 5.98
N ILE A 188 -18.44 -1.33 5.65
CA ILE A 188 -18.03 -0.26 6.53
C ILE A 188 -19.10 0.83 6.41
N THR A 189 -19.85 1.06 7.50
CA THR A 189 -20.99 1.99 7.56
C THR A 189 -20.66 3.31 8.26
N SER A 190 -19.43 3.48 8.73
CA SER A 190 -18.89 4.71 9.32
C SER A 190 -17.46 4.91 8.85
N ASN A 191 -16.85 6.08 9.10
CA ASN A 191 -15.48 6.34 8.65
C ASN A 191 -14.52 5.25 9.17
N CYS A 192 -13.76 4.64 8.27
CA CYS A 192 -12.64 3.78 8.61
C CYS A 192 -11.38 4.63 8.70
N LEU A 193 -10.63 4.51 9.79
CA LEU A 193 -9.39 5.25 10.01
C LEU A 193 -8.22 4.26 10.01
N ILE A 194 -7.24 4.51 9.16
CA ILE A 194 -5.95 3.80 9.12
C ILE A 194 -4.88 4.79 9.60
N THR A 195 -4.33 4.53 10.78
CA THR A 195 -3.27 5.35 11.36
C THR A 195 -1.92 4.70 11.12
N LEU A 196 -1.04 5.41 10.40
CA LEU A 196 0.37 5.09 10.26
C LEU A 196 1.14 5.84 11.34
N THR A 197 2.01 5.16 12.07
CA THR A 197 2.80 5.78 13.15
C THR A 197 4.26 5.39 13.00
N ASN A 198 5.17 6.35 13.14
CA ASN A 198 6.60 6.09 13.40
C ASN A 198 6.92 6.42 14.87
N GLU A 199 8.17 6.70 15.21
CA GLU A 199 8.55 7.03 16.60
C GLU A 199 8.02 8.39 17.09
N THR A 200 7.74 9.34 16.20
CA THR A 200 7.49 10.75 16.56
C THR A 200 6.25 11.38 15.92
N GLU A 201 5.76 10.81 14.83
CA GLU A 201 4.77 11.38 13.93
C GLU A 201 3.72 10.32 13.55
N ASN A 202 2.55 10.80 13.16
CA ASN A 202 1.48 9.96 12.63
C ASN A 202 0.85 10.56 11.38
N ALA A 203 0.21 9.72 10.59
CA ALA A 203 -0.68 10.13 9.52
C ALA A 203 -1.95 9.29 9.57
N ILE A 204 -3.10 9.93 9.37
CA ILE A 204 -4.42 9.30 9.46
C ILE A 204 -5.06 9.32 8.08
N ILE A 205 -5.23 8.13 7.51
CA ILE A 205 -5.99 7.92 6.27
C ILE A 205 -7.43 7.60 6.64
N THR A 206 -8.37 8.34 6.07
CA THR A 206 -9.81 8.12 6.25
C THR A 206 -10.42 7.55 4.98
N ILE A 207 -11.08 6.40 5.09
CA ILE A 207 -11.91 5.82 4.04
C ILE A 207 -13.38 6.06 4.41
N ARG A 208 -14.13 6.73 3.52
CA ARG A 208 -15.54 7.05 3.73
C ARG A 208 -16.44 5.84 3.43
N PRO A 209 -17.52 5.63 4.21
CA PRO A 209 -18.54 4.64 3.86
C PRO A 209 -19.19 4.98 2.51
N GLU A 210 -19.88 4.01 1.89
CA GLU A 210 -20.64 4.10 0.62
C GLU A 210 -19.84 4.40 -0.66
N THR A 211 -18.77 5.18 -0.59
CA THR A 211 -18.01 5.61 -1.79
C THR A 211 -16.59 5.09 -1.81
N GLY A 212 -16.06 4.67 -0.66
CA GLY A 212 -14.65 4.31 -0.53
C GLY A 212 -13.71 5.51 -0.72
N TYR A 213 -14.22 6.75 -0.73
CA TYR A 213 -13.39 7.94 -0.91
C TYR A 213 -12.31 8.02 0.18
N THR A 214 -11.06 8.21 -0.25
CA THR A 214 -9.89 8.19 0.62
C THR A 214 -9.23 9.57 0.70
N SER A 215 -9.02 10.05 1.94
CA SER A 215 -8.31 11.30 2.27
C SER A 215 -7.27 11.08 3.38
N VAL A 216 -6.33 11.99 3.56
CA VAL A 216 -5.30 11.93 4.62
C VAL A 216 -5.22 13.22 5.42
N THR A 217 -4.85 13.08 6.69
CA THR A 217 -4.46 14.16 7.61
C THR A 217 -3.10 13.80 8.21
N PHE A 218 -2.22 14.79 8.36
CA PHE A 218 -0.89 14.68 8.96
C PHE A 218 -0.89 15.41 10.31
#